data_AF-I3CEC3-F1
#
_entry.id   AF-I3CEC3-F1
#
_cell.length_a   1.000
_cell.length_b   1.000
_cell.length_c   1.000
_cell.angle_alpha   90.00
_cell.angle_beta   90.00
_cell.angle_gamma   90.00
#
_symmetry.space_group_name_H-M   'P 1'
#
loop_
_entity.id
_entity.type
_entity.pdbx_description
1 polymer ?
#
loop_
_entity_poly.entity_id
_entity_poly.type
_entity_poly.pdbx_seq_one_letter_code
_entity_poly.pdbx_strand_id
1 'polypeptide(L)'
;MEFSIKILNQLRPILRSFRKAQKLTQTDIAKRLGITQQSYAQLEANPATASLERLFKVLAILEVDIILRERVVDVTKVIPDMKNLASLSQANLDATKVIPDIFDIKKELSYAFDSLKKKR
;
A
#
# COMPACT_ATOMS: atom_id res chain seq x y z
N MET A 1 -10.33 9.05 -3.68
CA MET A 1 -10.63 8.43 -2.36
C MET A 1 -9.56 7.39 -2.08
N GLU A 2 -9.16 7.22 -0.83
CA GLU A 2 -8.11 6.27 -0.45
C GLU A 2 -8.69 5.17 0.42
N PHE A 3 -8.37 3.92 0.11
CA PHE A 3 -8.82 2.76 0.88
C PHE A 3 -7.62 2.07 1.50
N SER A 4 -7.60 1.95 2.84
CA SER A 4 -6.53 1.26 3.53
C SER A 4 -6.78 -0.24 3.56
N ILE A 5 -5.87 -1.00 2.93
CA ILE A 5 -5.85 -2.46 3.03
C ILE A 5 -5.02 -2.85 4.26
N LYS A 6 -5.68 -3.45 5.24
CA LYS A 6 -5.10 -3.98 6.48
C LYS A 6 -4.81 -5.48 6.39
N ILE A 7 -5.63 -6.23 5.64
CA ILE A 7 -5.50 -7.67 5.45
C ILE A 7 -5.79 -8.07 4.00
N LEU A 8 -5.18 -9.16 3.52
CA LEU A 8 -5.26 -9.60 2.12
C LEU A 8 -6.70 -9.88 1.65
N ASN A 9 -7.58 -10.35 2.54
CA ASN A 9 -8.98 -10.64 2.21
C ASN A 9 -9.77 -9.41 1.75
N GLN A 10 -9.29 -8.20 2.05
CA GLN A 10 -9.90 -6.95 1.58
C GLN A 10 -9.64 -6.68 0.10
N LEU A 11 -8.63 -7.31 -0.53
CA LEU A 11 -8.30 -7.08 -1.94
C LEU A 11 -9.45 -7.43 -2.87
N ARG A 12 -10.11 -8.57 -2.66
CA ARG A 12 -11.21 -9.03 -3.53
C ARG A 12 -12.36 -8.02 -3.62
N PRO A 13 -13.00 -7.60 -2.52
CA PRO A 13 -14.11 -6.65 -2.60
C PRO A 13 -13.65 -5.30 -3.17
N ILE A 14 -12.41 -4.87 -2.92
CA ILE A 14 -11.86 -3.62 -3.46
C ILE A 14 -11.71 -3.70 -4.98
N LEU A 15 -11.00 -4.70 -5.51
CA LEU A 15 -10.80 -4.88 -6.96
C LEU A 15 -12.15 -4.98 -7.69
N ARG A 16 -13.08 -5.76 -7.15
CA ARG A 16 -14.43 -5.90 -7.72
C ARG A 16 -15.19 -4.58 -7.74
N SER A 17 -15.04 -3.76 -6.71
CA SER A 17 -15.73 -2.47 -6.62
C SER A 17 -15.20 -1.47 -7.65
N PHE A 18 -13.89 -1.36 -7.81
CA PHE A 18 -13.29 -0.51 -8.85
C PHE A 18 -13.67 -0.96 -10.26
N ARG A 19 -13.62 -2.28 -10.53
CA ARG A 19 -14.08 -2.84 -11.80
C ARG A 19 -15.52 -2.44 -12.12
N LYS A 20 -16.42 -2.61 -11.15
CA LYS A 20 -17.84 -2.24 -11.30
C LYS A 20 -18.04 -0.73 -11.47
N ALA A 21 -17.30 0.09 -10.75
CA ALA A 21 -17.36 1.54 -10.88
C ALA A 21 -16.99 2.01 -12.29
N GLN A 22 -16.05 1.32 -12.94
CA GLN A 22 -15.68 1.55 -14.34
C GLN A 22 -16.56 0.83 -15.37
N LYS A 23 -17.62 0.13 -14.92
CA LYS A 23 -18.52 -0.65 -15.78
C LYS A 23 -17.81 -1.73 -16.63
N LEU A 24 -16.65 -2.21 -16.18
CA LEU A 24 -15.91 -3.27 -16.85
C LEU A 24 -16.45 -4.64 -16.41
N THR A 25 -16.60 -5.56 -17.36
CA THR A 25 -16.87 -6.97 -17.06
C THR A 25 -15.58 -7.71 -16.73
N GLN A 26 -15.70 -8.93 -16.20
CA GLN A 26 -14.53 -9.81 -16.04
C GLN A 26 -13.88 -10.13 -17.40
N THR A 27 -14.69 -10.26 -18.44
CA THR A 27 -14.22 -10.50 -19.81
C THR A 27 -13.43 -9.32 -20.36
N ASP A 28 -13.81 -8.09 -20.04
CA ASP A 28 -13.08 -6.90 -20.52
C ASP A 28 -11.68 -6.81 -19.94
N ILE A 29 -11.53 -7.10 -18.64
CA ILE A 29 -10.21 -7.11 -18.00
C ILE A 29 -9.38 -8.30 -18.50
N ALA A 30 -9.99 -9.48 -18.65
CA ALA A 30 -9.31 -10.64 -19.21
C ALA A 30 -8.75 -10.38 -20.62
N LYS A 31 -9.54 -9.73 -21.49
CA LYS A 31 -9.11 -9.31 -22.83
C LYS A 31 -7.90 -8.38 -22.78
N ARG A 32 -7.94 -7.35 -21.91
CA ARG A 32 -6.83 -6.39 -21.74
C ARG A 32 -5.57 -7.05 -21.17
N LEU A 33 -5.71 -8.12 -20.39
CA LEU A 33 -4.60 -8.91 -19.86
C LEU A 33 -4.09 -9.99 -20.84
N GLY A 34 -4.79 -10.25 -21.94
CA GLY A 34 -4.47 -11.35 -22.87
C GLY A 34 -4.70 -12.73 -22.27
N ILE A 35 -5.72 -12.90 -21.42
CA ILE A 35 -6.01 -14.15 -20.69
C ILE A 35 -7.48 -14.55 -20.84
N THR A 36 -7.84 -15.75 -20.41
CA THR A 36 -9.25 -16.19 -20.44
C THR A 36 -10.07 -15.50 -19.35
N GLN A 37 -11.39 -15.35 -19.57
CA GLN A 37 -12.32 -14.85 -18.56
C GLN A 37 -12.24 -15.69 -17.28
N GLN A 38 -12.17 -17.02 -17.40
CA GLN A 38 -12.06 -17.93 -16.25
C GLN A 38 -10.80 -17.66 -15.43
N SER A 39 -9.65 -17.44 -16.09
CA SER A 39 -8.40 -17.08 -15.40
C SER A 39 -8.52 -15.77 -14.64
N TYR A 40 -9.15 -14.75 -15.24
CA TYR A 40 -9.42 -13.50 -14.52
C TYR A 40 -10.44 -13.67 -13.38
N ALA A 41 -11.49 -14.47 -13.58
CA ALA A 41 -12.49 -14.73 -12.54
C ALA A 41 -11.89 -15.42 -11.31
N GLN A 42 -10.98 -16.38 -11.53
CA GLN A 42 -10.21 -17.02 -10.44
C GLN A 42 -9.30 -16.02 -9.73
N LEU A 43 -8.61 -15.16 -10.50
CA LEU A 43 -7.80 -14.08 -9.94
C LEU A 43 -8.64 -13.10 -9.11
N GLU A 44 -9.79 -12.64 -9.60
CA GLU A 44 -10.68 -11.73 -8.86
C GLU A 44 -11.26 -12.42 -7.62
N ALA A 45 -11.51 -13.74 -7.68
CA ALA A 45 -11.99 -14.53 -6.54
C ALA A 45 -10.93 -14.72 -5.45
N ASN A 46 -9.64 -14.81 -5.81
CA ASN A 46 -8.53 -14.95 -4.88
C ASN A 46 -7.30 -14.12 -5.32
N PRO A 47 -7.35 -12.79 -5.18
CA PRO A 47 -6.26 -11.92 -5.66
C PRO A 47 -4.98 -12.06 -4.82
N ALA A 48 -5.06 -12.60 -3.61
CA ALA A 48 -3.91 -12.79 -2.73
C ALA A 48 -2.91 -13.85 -3.25
N THR A 49 -3.37 -14.77 -4.10
CA THR A 49 -2.50 -15.79 -4.71
C THR A 49 -1.96 -15.38 -6.08
N ALA A 50 -2.37 -14.24 -6.62
CA ALA A 50 -1.81 -13.72 -7.86
C ALA A 50 -0.38 -13.23 -7.62
N SER A 51 0.49 -13.37 -8.62
CA SER A 51 1.78 -12.69 -8.56
C SER A 51 1.57 -11.18 -8.44
N LEU A 52 2.50 -10.51 -7.74
CA LEU A 52 2.45 -9.06 -7.58
C LEU A 52 2.41 -8.35 -8.94
N GLU A 53 3.21 -8.82 -9.91
CA GLU A 53 3.19 -8.30 -11.29
C GLU A 53 1.79 -8.34 -11.90
N ARG A 54 1.09 -9.48 -11.76
CA ARG A 54 -0.25 -9.64 -12.34
C ARG A 54 -1.29 -8.80 -11.61
N LEU A 55 -1.16 -8.65 -10.29
CA LEU A 55 -1.96 -7.70 -9.52
C LEU A 55 -1.76 -6.27 -10.01
N PHE A 56 -0.51 -5.82 -10.22
CA PHE A 56 -0.23 -4.49 -10.77
C PHE A 56 -0.79 -4.28 -12.17
N LYS A 57 -0.75 -5.29 -13.05
CA LYS A 57 -1.42 -5.20 -14.37
C LYS A 57 -2.92 -5.00 -14.25
N VAL A 58 -3.57 -5.71 -13.31
CA VAL A 58 -5.01 -5.53 -13.04
C VAL A 58 -5.29 -4.12 -12.53
N LEU A 59 -4.48 -3.63 -11.58
CA LEU A 59 -4.64 -2.30 -11.02
C LEU A 59 -4.44 -1.18 -12.06
N ALA A 60 -3.48 -1.35 -12.97
CA ALA A 60 -3.28 -0.43 -14.09
C ALA A 60 -4.49 -0.38 -15.03
N ILE A 61 -5.10 -1.53 -15.34
CA ILE A 61 -6.35 -1.59 -16.13
C ILE A 61 -7.51 -0.91 -15.40
N LEU A 62 -7.52 -0.99 -14.08
CA LEU A 62 -8.50 -0.37 -13.21
C LEU A 62 -8.14 1.08 -12.85
N GLU A 63 -7.08 1.68 -13.39
CA GLU A 63 -6.69 3.06 -13.04
C GLU A 63 -6.59 3.27 -11.50
N VAL A 64 -6.10 2.26 -10.78
CA VAL A 64 -5.92 2.28 -9.31
C VAL A 64 -4.43 2.25 -8.98
N ASP A 65 -4.00 3.19 -8.15
CA ASP A 65 -2.64 3.22 -7.61
C ASP A 65 -2.52 2.46 -6.28
N ILE A 66 -1.36 1.83 -6.05
CA ILE A 66 -0.95 1.38 -4.71
C ILE A 66 -0.10 2.47 -4.07
N ILE A 67 -0.51 2.92 -2.89
CA ILE A 67 0.26 3.87 -2.09
C ILE A 67 0.83 3.13 -0.88
N LEU A 68 2.16 3.09 -0.77
CA LEU A 68 2.86 2.65 0.43
C LEU A 68 3.06 3.84 1.35
N ARG A 69 2.69 3.70 2.61
CA ARG A 69 2.87 4.71 3.66
C ARG A 69 3.45 4.06 4.89
N GLU A 70 4.29 4.82 5.57
CA GLU A 70 4.75 4.45 6.90
C GLU A 70 3.56 4.33 7.85
N ARG A 71 3.59 3.29 8.69
CA ARG A 71 2.58 3.14 9.73
C ARG A 71 2.91 4.13 10.83
N VAL A 72 2.06 5.13 11.03
CA VAL A 72 2.12 5.96 12.23
C VAL A 72 1.73 5.07 13.41
N VAL A 73 2.71 4.68 14.21
CA VAL A 73 2.47 4.02 15.49
C VAL A 73 1.97 5.10 16.44
N ASP A 74 0.71 4.97 16.83
CA ASP A 74 0.14 5.81 17.86
C ASP A 74 0.79 5.41 19.20
N VAL A 75 1.85 6.13 19.58
CA VAL A 75 2.62 5.89 20.81
C VAL A 75 1.74 5.93 22.06
N THR A 76 0.59 6.61 21.99
CA THR A 76 -0.41 6.66 23.07
C THR A 76 -1.08 5.31 23.33
N LYS A 77 -1.09 4.41 22.32
CA LYS A 77 -1.62 3.03 22.45
C LYS A 77 -0.56 2.02 22.89
N VAL A 78 0.72 2.36 22.75
CA VAL A 78 1.85 1.52 23.16
C VAL A 78 2.20 1.75 24.63
N ILE A 79 1.94 2.96 25.15
CA ILE A 79 2.18 3.33 26.54
C ILE A 79 0.85 3.76 27.18
N PRO A 80 0.16 2.86 27.91
CA PRO A 80 -1.15 3.14 28.51
C PRO A 80 -1.18 4.32 29.50
N ASP A 81 -0.03 4.67 30.10
CA ASP A 81 0.10 5.69 31.14
C ASP A 81 0.77 7.00 30.65
N MET A 82 0.12 7.72 29.74
CA MET A 82 0.57 9.04 29.29
C MET A 82 0.36 10.18 30.28
N LYS A 83 -0.29 9.95 31.43
CA LYS A 83 -0.50 11.00 32.44
C LYS A 83 0.80 11.60 33.00
N ASN A 84 1.95 10.93 32.79
CA ASN A 84 3.27 11.38 33.27
C ASN A 84 4.22 11.94 32.18
N LEU A 85 3.79 12.14 30.93
CA LEU A 85 4.66 12.73 29.89
C LEU A 85 4.76 14.26 29.97
N ALA A 86 3.80 14.93 30.59
CA ALA A 86 3.87 16.38 30.84
C ALA A 86 5.10 16.75 31.71
N SER A 87 5.53 15.86 32.61
CA SER A 87 6.74 16.01 33.43
C SER A 87 8.04 15.64 32.72
N LEU A 88 7.99 14.95 31.56
CA LEU A 88 9.18 14.60 30.77
C LEU A 88 9.49 15.63 29.67
N SER A 89 8.55 16.54 29.37
CA SER A 89 8.70 17.60 28.38
C SER A 89 9.73 18.68 28.75
N GLN A 90 10.16 18.77 30.02
CA GLN A 90 11.14 19.77 30.46
C GLN A 90 12.56 19.24 30.64
N ALA A 91 12.80 17.94 30.42
CA ALA A 91 14.09 17.31 30.70
C ALA A 91 14.85 16.77 29.47
N ASN A 92 14.41 17.00 28.23
CA ASN A 92 15.18 16.52 27.08
C ASN A 92 15.03 17.40 25.82
N LEU A 93 15.86 18.43 25.74
CA LEU A 93 16.13 19.21 24.52
C LEU A 93 17.12 18.52 23.57
N ASP A 94 17.38 17.22 23.72
CA ASP A 94 18.29 16.42 22.88
C ASP A 94 17.61 15.27 22.11
N ALA A 95 16.28 15.31 21.96
CA ALA A 95 15.53 14.29 21.21
C ALA A 95 15.84 14.24 19.70
N THR A 96 16.65 15.17 19.18
CA THR A 96 17.15 15.14 17.79
C THR A 96 18.22 14.06 17.56
N LYS A 97 18.70 13.37 18.61
CA LYS A 97 19.71 12.30 18.51
C LYS A 97 19.19 10.86 18.66
N VAL A 98 17.90 10.64 18.88
CA VAL A 98 17.35 9.29 19.23
C VAL A 98 16.41 8.71 18.16
N ILE A 99 16.32 9.32 16.97
CA ILE A 99 15.68 8.67 15.82
C ILE A 99 16.70 8.52 14.67
N PRO A 100 17.57 7.50 14.70
CA PRO A 100 18.56 7.32 13.64
C PRO A 100 18.02 6.83 12.29
N ASP A 101 16.80 6.27 12.17
CA ASP A 101 16.44 5.50 10.94
C ASP A 101 15.47 6.19 9.95
N ILE A 102 14.74 7.24 10.33
CA ILE A 102 13.74 7.84 9.42
C ILE A 102 14.42 8.64 8.29
N PHE A 103 15.57 9.26 8.57
CA PHE A 103 16.32 10.06 7.59
C PHE A 103 16.95 9.17 6.50
N ASP A 104 17.44 7.98 6.87
CA ASP A 104 18.08 7.05 5.95
C ASP A 104 17.08 6.35 5.02
N ILE A 105 15.88 6.00 5.50
CA ILE A 105 14.84 5.37 4.65
C ILE A 105 14.38 6.32 3.53
N LYS A 106 14.18 7.61 3.80
CA LYS A 106 13.79 8.58 2.76
C LYS A 106 14.86 8.72 1.68
N LYS A 107 16.13 8.70 2.08
CA LYS A 107 17.28 8.77 1.19
C LYS A 107 17.41 7.50 0.33
N GLU A 108 17.30 6.32 0.93
CA GLU A 108 17.30 5.03 0.23
C GLU A 108 16.14 4.90 -0.77
N LEU A 109 14.92 5.29 -0.37
CA LEU A 109 13.77 5.30 -1.26
C LEU A 109 13.98 6.27 -2.43
N SER A 110 14.52 7.47 -2.18
CA SER A 110 14.87 8.41 -3.24
C SER A 110 15.86 7.80 -4.24
N TYR A 111 16.94 7.18 -3.76
CA TYR A 111 17.93 6.53 -4.63
C TYR A 111 17.36 5.36 -5.43
N ALA A 112 16.52 4.54 -4.81
CA ALA A 112 15.85 3.43 -5.50
C ALA A 112 14.95 3.94 -6.63
N PHE A 113 14.14 4.97 -6.38
CA PHE A 113 13.27 5.57 -7.40
C PHE A 113 14.06 6.26 -8.53
N ASP A 114 15.15 6.94 -8.22
CA ASP A 114 16.01 7.58 -9.22
C ASP A 114 16.74 6.55 -10.10
N SER A 115 17.14 5.42 -9.52
CA SER A 115 17.77 4.31 -10.25
C SER A 115 16.79 3.62 -11.21
N LEU A 116 15.51 3.55 -10.85
CA LEU A 116 14.46 3.02 -11.73
C LEU A 116 14.14 3.97 -12.90
N LYS A 117 14.30 5.28 -12.75
CA LYS A 117 14.12 6.27 -13.83
C LYS A 117 15.24 6.25 -14.87
N LYS A 118 16.47 5.92 -14.49
CA LYS A 118 17.64 5.83 -15.40
C LYS A 118 17.66 4.57 -16.27
N LYS A 119 16.83 3.58 -15.96
CA LYS A 119 16.80 2.26 -16.64
C LYS A 119 15.69 2.14 -17.69
N ARG A 120 14.94 3.20 -17.93
CA ARG A 120 13.88 3.30 -18.93
C ARG A 120 14.35 4.08 -20.15
#